data_AF-A0A816LSQ8-F1
#
_entry.id   AF-A0A816LSQ8-F1
#
_cell.length_a   1.000
_cell.length_b   1.000
_cell.length_c   1.000
_cell.angle_alpha   90.00
_cell.angle_beta   90.00
_cell.angle_gamma   90.00
#
_symmetry.space_group_name_H-M   'P 1'
#
loop_
_entity.id
_entity.type
_entity.pdbx_description
1 polymer ?
#
loop_
_entity_poly.entity_id
_entity_poly.type
_entity_poly.pdbx_seq_one_letter_code
_entity_poly.pdbx_strand_id
1 'polypeptide(L)'
;MYSIEWKKRGLPHAHILIWLRNKIKADQIDSVISAELPDPERDPQLFEIIIKTMIHCPCGSINSNSPCMENKKCTKRYPKQLLHDTETGDDGYPSYRRRSSEDGGIKVKIKMRINNSIQEIEIDNKWVVAYCPLLSRTFQAHINMEYCNSVKSIKYICKYVNEGSDQAVFGLGRDGAPVDEISNYQLGRYISSNEAVWRVLGFAIHERYPTVVHLAVHLENGQRIYFTEDNVHEKVNEPPRTTLTVFFLTLPER
;
A
#
# COMPACT_ATOMS: atom_id res chain seq x y z
N MET A 1 -0.63 -12.52 -3.87
CA MET A 1 0.37 -11.55 -4.37
C MET A 1 0.47 -10.47 -3.32
N TYR A 2 1.67 -10.04 -2.98
CA TYR A 2 1.85 -8.90 -2.09
C TYR A 2 3.01 -8.02 -2.55
N SER A 3 3.00 -6.78 -2.04
CA SER A 3 4.10 -5.83 -2.14
C SER A 3 4.24 -5.08 -0.82
N ILE A 4 5.46 -4.92 -0.35
CA ILE A 4 5.80 -4.12 0.82
C ILE A 4 6.44 -2.83 0.30
N GLU A 5 5.89 -1.69 0.70
CA GLU A 5 6.41 -0.37 0.36
C GLU A 5 6.83 0.39 1.63
N TRP A 6 7.85 1.23 1.49
CA TRP A 6 8.25 2.20 2.51
C TRP A 6 8.03 3.59 1.94
N LYS A 7 7.18 4.39 2.59
CA LYS A 7 7.00 5.80 2.24
C LYS A 7 7.90 6.65 3.12
N LYS A 8 8.31 7.83 2.64
CA LYS A 8 9.15 8.83 3.35
C LYS A 8 8.71 9.19 4.78
N ARG A 9 7.53 8.77 5.23
CA ARG A 9 6.90 9.20 6.49
C ARG A 9 6.54 8.08 7.45
N GLY A 10 6.96 6.82 7.27
CA GLY A 10 6.50 5.81 8.22
C GLY A 10 7.00 4.39 8.12
N LEU A 11 6.24 3.56 8.82
CA LEU A 11 6.38 2.10 8.92
C LEU A 11 6.12 1.43 7.56
N PRO A 12 6.62 0.20 7.35
CA PRO A 12 6.32 -0.58 6.16
C PRO A 12 4.80 -0.70 5.96
N HIS A 13 4.37 -0.58 4.72
CA HIS A 13 2.98 -0.75 4.33
C HIS A 13 2.87 -1.93 3.35
N ALA A 14 2.01 -2.89 3.67
CA ALA A 14 1.80 -4.07 2.85
C ALA A 14 0.52 -3.93 2.03
N HIS A 15 0.64 -4.11 0.71
CA HIS A 15 -0.49 -4.33 -0.20
C HIS A 15 -0.60 -5.82 -0.46
N ILE A 16 -1.73 -6.43 -0.14
CA ILE A 16 -1.92 -7.88 -0.26
C ILE A 16 -3.20 -8.13 -1.07
N LEU A 17 -3.08 -8.93 -2.12
CA LEU A 17 -4.20 -9.43 -2.91
C LEU A 17 -4.38 -10.93 -2.63
N ILE A 18 -5.56 -11.28 -2.12
CA ILE A 18 -5.97 -12.64 -1.76
C ILE A 18 -7.03 -13.10 -2.77
N TRP A 19 -6.80 -14.26 -3.39
CA TRP A 19 -7.81 -14.91 -4.23
C TRP A 19 -8.58 -15.92 -3.40
N LEU A 20 -9.89 -15.74 -3.33
CA LEU A 20 -10.77 -16.70 -2.71
C LEU A 20 -10.94 -17.90 -3.64
N ARG A 21 -10.85 -19.11 -3.09
CA ARG A 21 -11.11 -20.36 -3.85
C ARG A 21 -12.52 -20.38 -4.43
N ASN A 22 -13.49 -19.95 -3.63
CA ASN A 22 -14.88 -19.81 -4.03
C ASN A 22 -15.23 -18.33 -4.12
N LYS A 23 -15.88 -17.94 -5.22
CA LYS A 23 -16.36 -16.57 -5.39
C LYS A 23 -17.45 -16.27 -4.36
N ILE A 24 -17.32 -15.16 -3.65
CA ILE A 24 -18.38 -14.63 -2.79
C ILE A 24 -19.33 -13.78 -3.61
N LYS A 25 -20.62 -13.87 -3.30
CA LYS A 25 -21.67 -13.04 -3.89
C LYS A 25 -21.83 -11.73 -3.11
N ALA A 26 -22.53 -10.77 -3.69
CA ALA A 26 -22.72 -9.43 -3.12
C ALA A 26 -23.34 -9.47 -1.71
N ASP A 27 -24.34 -10.33 -1.52
CA ASP A 27 -25.03 -10.60 -0.26
C ASP A 27 -24.15 -11.26 0.81
N GLN A 28 -22.98 -11.78 0.42
CA GLN A 28 -22.03 -12.41 1.33
C GLN A 28 -20.86 -11.49 1.72
N ILE A 29 -20.70 -10.33 1.08
CA ILE A 29 -19.59 -9.40 1.36
C ILE A 29 -19.58 -8.98 2.83
N ASP A 30 -20.76 -8.65 3.37
CA ASP A 30 -20.95 -8.17 4.73
C ASP A 30 -20.59 -9.21 5.80
N SER A 31 -20.47 -10.50 5.42
CA SER A 31 -20.00 -11.55 6.33
C SER A 31 -18.49 -11.54 6.54
N VAL A 32 -17.74 -10.86 5.66
CA VAL A 32 -16.27 -10.82 5.66
C VAL A 32 -15.77 -9.41 5.93
N ILE A 33 -16.40 -8.41 5.31
CA ILE A 33 -16.00 -7.01 5.37
C ILE A 33 -17.14 -6.20 5.98
N SER A 34 -16.80 -5.38 6.97
CA SER A 34 -17.69 -4.39 7.56
C SER A 34 -17.14 -2.99 7.34
N ALA A 35 -18.03 -2.02 7.26
CA ALA A 35 -17.69 -0.60 7.28
C ALA A 35 -18.51 0.15 8.34
N GLU A 36 -18.88 -0.56 9.40
CA GLU A 36 -19.74 -0.07 10.48
C GLU A 36 -19.03 -0.16 11.83
N LEU A 37 -19.39 0.73 12.76
CA LEU A 37 -19.01 0.60 14.16
C LEU A 37 -19.65 -0.68 14.73
N PRO A 38 -18.87 -1.55 15.38
CA PRO A 38 -19.42 -2.68 16.13
C PRO A 38 -20.35 -2.23 17.25
N ASP A 39 -21.27 -3.08 17.66
CA ASP A 39 -22.10 -2.84 18.84
C ASP A 39 -21.26 -2.97 20.11
N PRO A 40 -21.10 -1.89 20.91
CA PRO A 40 -20.26 -1.92 22.11
C PRO A 40 -20.78 -2.87 23.20
N GLU A 41 -22.08 -3.18 23.23
CA GLU A 41 -22.66 -4.11 24.19
C GLU A 41 -22.46 -5.57 23.77
N ARG A 42 -22.56 -5.85 22.46
CA ARG A 42 -22.39 -7.20 21.91
C ARG A 42 -20.92 -7.57 21.71
N ASP A 43 -20.11 -6.59 21.32
CA ASP A 43 -18.73 -6.79 20.92
C ASP A 43 -17.82 -5.60 21.32
N PRO A 44 -17.63 -5.38 22.63
CA PRO A 44 -16.85 -4.25 23.15
C PRO A 44 -15.39 -4.29 22.67
N GLN A 45 -14.82 -5.49 22.53
CA GLN A 45 -13.42 -5.64 22.14
C GLN A 45 -13.19 -5.20 20.69
N LEU A 46 -14.03 -5.64 19.76
CA LEU A 46 -13.90 -5.19 18.37
C LEU A 46 -14.20 -3.70 18.27
N PHE A 47 -15.21 -3.20 18.99
CA PHE A 47 -15.55 -1.78 19.03
C PHE A 47 -14.33 -0.92 19.36
N GLU A 48 -13.63 -1.22 20.46
CA GLU A 48 -12.42 -0.48 20.87
C GLU A 48 -11.31 -0.53 19.81
N ILE A 49 -11.10 -1.69 19.18
CA ILE A 49 -10.13 -1.84 18.10
C ILE A 49 -10.50 -0.95 16.91
N ILE A 50 -11.76 -0.97 16.48
CA ILE A 50 -12.23 -0.22 15.31
C ILE A 50 -12.19 1.28 15.56
N ILE A 51 -12.59 1.74 16.74
CA ILE A 51 -12.48 3.16 17.13
C ILE A 51 -11.04 3.65 17.07
N LYS A 52 -10.09 2.84 17.54
CA LYS A 52 -8.67 3.21 17.59
C LYS A 52 -7.98 3.12 16.23
N THR A 53 -8.37 2.16 15.38
CA THR A 53 -7.56 1.77 14.22
C THR A 53 -8.24 1.94 12.87
N MET A 54 -9.57 2.03 12.80
CA MET A 54 -10.32 2.01 11.55
C MET A 54 -11.23 3.23 11.36
N ILE A 55 -10.99 4.33 12.09
CA ILE A 55 -11.68 5.60 11.87
C ILE A 55 -10.83 6.48 10.95
N HIS A 56 -11.42 6.90 9.82
CA HIS A 56 -10.83 7.95 9.00
C HIS A 56 -10.86 9.25 9.80
N CYS A 57 -9.70 9.86 9.99
CA CYS A 57 -9.59 11.14 10.70
C CYS A 57 -10.54 12.18 10.05
N PRO A 58 -11.40 12.86 10.82
CA PRO A 58 -12.31 13.86 10.31
C PRO A 58 -11.59 14.87 9.42
N CYS A 59 -12.11 15.07 8.21
CA CYS A 59 -11.55 15.94 7.19
C CYS A 59 -12.66 16.78 6.54
N GLY A 60 -12.34 17.56 5.51
CA GLY A 60 -13.33 18.40 4.84
C GLY A 60 -13.59 19.68 5.62
N SER A 61 -14.86 19.99 5.88
CA SER A 61 -15.25 21.16 6.66
C SER A 61 -14.78 21.09 8.12
N ILE A 62 -14.66 19.88 8.68
CA ILE A 62 -14.22 19.66 10.07
C ILE A 62 -12.71 19.97 10.20
N ASN A 63 -11.91 19.55 9.22
CA ASN A 63 -10.48 19.82 9.20
C ASN A 63 -9.94 19.86 7.76
N SER A 64 -9.84 21.07 7.23
CA SER A 64 -9.30 21.34 5.90
C SER A 64 -7.80 21.09 5.77
N ASN A 65 -7.07 21.04 6.89
CA ASN A 65 -5.62 20.81 6.93
C ASN A 65 -5.25 19.31 6.96
N SER A 66 -6.23 18.42 6.91
CA SER A 66 -5.96 16.97 6.94
C SER A 66 -5.11 16.55 5.74
N PRO A 67 -4.13 15.63 5.89
CA PRO A 67 -3.25 15.22 4.79
C PRO A 67 -3.96 14.61 3.57
N CYS A 68 -5.19 14.15 3.74
CA CYS A 68 -6.03 13.59 2.68
C CYS A 68 -6.75 14.66 1.84
N MET A 69 -6.69 15.93 2.22
CA MET A 69 -7.38 17.02 1.54
C MET A 69 -6.60 17.50 0.33
N GLU A 70 -7.28 17.57 -0.82
CA GLU A 70 -6.75 18.13 -2.05
C GLU A 70 -7.88 18.92 -2.74
N ASN A 71 -7.62 20.14 -3.20
CA ASN A 71 -8.64 21.01 -3.81
C ASN A 71 -9.93 21.14 -2.97
N LYS A 72 -9.80 21.26 -1.65
CA LYS A 72 -10.91 21.31 -0.66
C LYS A 72 -11.81 20.06 -0.61
N LYS A 73 -11.41 18.95 -1.23
CA LYS A 73 -12.12 17.67 -1.18
C LYS A 73 -11.22 16.59 -0.59
N CYS A 74 -11.81 15.63 0.11
CA CYS A 74 -11.06 14.47 0.58
C CYS A 74 -10.75 13.55 -0.61
N THR A 75 -9.47 13.27 -0.85
CA THR A 75 -9.00 12.33 -1.89
C THR A 75 -9.54 10.90 -1.70
N LYS A 76 -9.91 10.54 -0.45
CA LYS A 76 -10.51 9.25 -0.09
C LYS A 76 -12.04 9.25 -0.10
N ARG A 77 -12.65 10.39 -0.47
CA ARG A 77 -14.10 10.61 -0.57
C ARG A 77 -14.84 10.39 0.76
N TYR A 78 -14.28 10.89 1.84
CA TYR A 78 -14.96 10.97 3.14
C TYR A 78 -15.64 12.34 3.34
N PRO A 79 -16.75 12.39 4.09
CA PRO A 79 -17.51 11.26 4.64
C PRO A 79 -18.17 10.41 3.55
N LYS A 80 -18.30 9.09 3.78
CA LYS A 80 -19.00 8.17 2.87
C LYS A 80 -20.52 8.34 2.98
N GLN A 81 -21.26 7.85 1.99
CA GLN A 81 -22.73 7.81 2.06
C GLN A 81 -23.18 6.72 3.04
N LEU A 82 -24.31 6.96 3.71
CA LEU A 82 -24.98 5.92 4.50
C LEU A 82 -25.81 5.07 3.55
N LEU A 83 -25.74 3.76 3.72
CA LEU A 83 -26.41 2.76 2.89
C LEU A 83 -26.95 1.66 3.78
N HIS A 84 -28.21 1.25 3.55
CA HIS A 84 -28.83 0.15 4.29
C HIS A 84 -28.24 -1.21 3.92
N ASP A 85 -27.84 -1.40 2.67
CA ASP A 85 -27.25 -2.63 2.14
C ASP A 85 -25.99 -2.34 1.31
N THR A 86 -25.15 -3.36 1.14
CA THR A 86 -23.98 -3.26 0.25
C THR A 86 -24.41 -3.33 -1.21
N GLU A 87 -23.98 -2.33 -1.99
CA GLU A 87 -24.28 -2.22 -3.41
C GLU A 87 -23.02 -2.48 -4.24
N THR A 88 -23.08 -3.37 -5.23
CA THR A 88 -21.95 -3.60 -6.14
C THR A 88 -21.85 -2.48 -7.17
N GLY A 89 -20.72 -1.78 -7.22
CA GLY A 89 -20.47 -0.74 -8.22
C GLY A 89 -19.97 -1.26 -9.57
N ASP A 90 -20.21 -0.48 -10.62
CA ASP A 90 -19.78 -0.77 -12.00
C ASP A 90 -18.25 -0.79 -12.18
N ASP A 91 -17.51 -0.12 -11.30
CA ASP A 91 -16.05 -0.08 -11.35
C ASP A 91 -15.36 -1.29 -10.69
N GLY A 92 -16.17 -2.21 -10.14
CA GLY A 92 -15.73 -3.44 -9.49
C GLY A 92 -15.40 -3.31 -8.01
N TYR A 93 -15.65 -2.14 -7.41
CA TYR A 93 -15.63 -1.94 -5.96
C TYR A 93 -17.06 -1.74 -5.44
N PRO A 94 -17.45 -2.43 -4.36
CA PRO A 94 -18.77 -2.23 -3.78
C PRO A 94 -18.80 -0.96 -2.91
N SER A 95 -19.97 -0.34 -2.84
CA SER A 95 -20.31 0.60 -1.79
C SER A 95 -20.84 -0.18 -0.60
N TYR A 96 -20.04 -0.30 0.46
CA TYR A 96 -20.43 -1.07 1.64
C TYR A 96 -21.60 -0.44 2.39
N ARG A 97 -22.41 -1.32 2.99
CA ARG A 97 -23.40 -0.98 3.99
C ARG A 97 -22.80 -0.13 5.11
N ARG A 98 -23.49 0.97 5.40
CA ARG A 98 -23.20 1.93 6.46
C ARG A 98 -24.54 2.42 7.00
N ARG A 99 -25.13 1.68 7.93
CA ARG A 99 -26.48 2.00 8.43
C ARG A 99 -26.51 3.35 9.12
N SER A 100 -27.60 4.08 8.88
CA SER A 100 -27.90 5.32 9.59
C SER A 100 -28.33 5.01 11.04
N SER A 101 -28.45 6.03 11.89
CA SER A 101 -28.98 5.81 13.25
C SER A 101 -30.43 5.33 13.28
N GLU A 102 -31.22 5.67 12.26
CA GLU A 102 -32.60 5.19 12.12
C GLU A 102 -32.65 3.69 11.78
N ASP A 103 -31.60 3.19 11.11
CA ASP A 103 -31.41 1.79 10.75
C ASP A 103 -30.58 1.01 11.78
N GLY A 104 -30.41 1.53 13.01
CA GLY A 104 -29.62 0.86 14.06
C GLY A 104 -28.10 1.03 13.94
N GLY A 105 -27.63 1.98 13.13
CA GLY A 105 -26.24 2.41 13.08
C GLY A 105 -25.84 3.23 14.31
N ILE A 106 -24.60 3.04 14.77
CA ILE A 106 -24.11 3.60 16.03
C ILE A 106 -23.42 4.95 15.77
N LYS A 107 -23.54 5.85 16.75
CA LYS A 107 -22.80 7.11 16.82
C LYS A 107 -22.02 7.17 18.11
N VAL A 108 -20.82 7.74 18.03
CA VAL A 108 -19.88 7.81 19.13
C VAL A 108 -19.22 9.17 19.16
N LYS A 109 -18.92 9.67 20.36
CA LYS A 109 -18.10 10.87 20.50
C LYS A 109 -16.66 10.45 20.74
N ILE A 110 -15.75 10.88 19.86
CA ILE A 110 -14.33 10.64 20.02
C ILE A 110 -13.58 11.96 20.20
N LYS A 111 -12.53 11.92 21.01
CA LYS A 111 -11.64 13.05 21.23
C LYS A 111 -10.46 12.95 20.28
N MET A 112 -10.32 13.95 19.40
CA MET A 112 -9.23 14.00 18.44
C MET A 112 -8.48 15.32 18.54
N ARG A 113 -7.17 15.27 18.25
CA ARG A 113 -6.34 16.46 18.14
C ARG A 113 -6.48 17.04 16.72
N ILE A 114 -7.13 18.20 16.62
CA ILE A 114 -7.29 18.95 15.37
C ILE A 114 -6.69 20.33 15.58
N ASN A 115 -5.78 20.75 14.69
CA ASN A 115 -5.13 22.07 14.75
C ASN A 115 -4.56 22.42 16.15
N ASN A 116 -3.89 21.46 16.80
CA ASN A 116 -3.33 21.57 18.16
C ASN A 116 -4.34 21.76 19.31
N SER A 117 -5.65 21.64 19.08
CA SER A 117 -6.66 21.55 20.14
C SER A 117 -7.30 20.16 20.19
N ILE A 118 -7.70 19.72 21.38
CA ILE A 118 -8.50 18.50 21.55
C ILE A 118 -9.96 18.90 21.35
N GLN A 119 -10.60 18.31 20.36
CA GLN A 119 -12.02 18.52 20.06
C GLN A 119 -12.75 17.19 20.21
N GLU A 120 -13.96 17.26 20.76
CA GLU A 120 -14.87 16.12 20.81
C GLU A 120 -15.77 16.18 19.58
N ILE A 121 -15.75 15.11 18.80
CA ILE A 121 -16.43 15.03 17.50
C ILE A 121 -17.33 13.79 17.53
N GLU A 122 -18.58 13.99 17.16
CA GLU A 122 -19.51 12.89 16.93
C GLU A 122 -19.20 12.24 15.57
N ILE A 123 -18.97 10.93 15.60
CA ILE A 123 -18.66 10.11 14.45
C ILE A 123 -19.71 9.02 14.29
N ASP A 124 -20.14 8.82 13.05
CA ASP A 124 -21.04 7.77 12.61
C ASP A 124 -20.34 6.82 11.62
N ASN A 125 -21.10 5.86 11.09
CA ASN A 125 -20.63 4.90 10.11
C ASN A 125 -20.08 5.53 8.80
N LYS A 126 -20.22 6.83 8.55
CA LYS A 126 -19.65 7.48 7.34
C LYS A 126 -18.13 7.57 7.37
N TRP A 127 -17.53 7.49 8.56
CA TRP A 127 -16.08 7.68 8.76
C TRP A 127 -15.31 6.38 8.95
N VAL A 128 -15.99 5.25 9.07
CA VAL A 128 -15.35 3.95 9.27
C VAL A 128 -14.67 3.50 7.97
N VAL A 129 -13.42 3.07 8.06
CA VAL A 129 -12.68 2.45 6.96
C VAL A 129 -13.10 0.99 6.87
N ALA A 130 -13.30 0.45 5.66
CA ALA A 130 -13.73 -0.94 5.50
C ALA A 130 -12.69 -1.90 6.09
N TYR A 131 -13.14 -2.87 6.87
CA TYR A 131 -12.28 -3.76 7.65
C TYR A 131 -12.83 -5.19 7.68
N CYS A 132 -11.94 -6.15 7.96
CA CYS A 132 -12.36 -7.51 8.29
C CYS A 132 -12.29 -7.71 9.81
N PRO A 133 -13.41 -8.01 10.50
CA PRO A 133 -13.43 -8.21 11.95
C PRO A 133 -12.36 -9.19 12.44
N LEU A 134 -12.14 -10.29 11.72
CA LEU A 134 -11.15 -11.30 12.06
C LEU A 134 -9.72 -10.73 12.04
N LEU A 135 -9.35 -10.03 10.97
CA LEU A 135 -8.00 -9.46 10.84
C LEU A 135 -7.78 -8.31 11.83
N SER A 136 -8.78 -7.46 12.03
CA SER A 136 -8.72 -6.39 13.02
C SER A 136 -8.48 -6.93 14.44
N ARG A 137 -9.16 -8.01 14.83
CA ARG A 137 -8.91 -8.68 16.12
C ARG A 137 -7.51 -9.27 16.23
N THR A 138 -7.07 -9.93 15.15
CA THR A 138 -5.80 -10.66 15.13
C THR A 138 -4.61 -9.72 15.25
N PHE A 139 -4.63 -8.60 14.52
CA PHE A 139 -3.47 -7.73 14.39
C PHE A 139 -3.59 -6.41 15.15
N GLN A 140 -4.80 -6.01 15.56
CA GLN A 140 -5.07 -4.76 16.27
C GLN A 140 -4.41 -3.54 15.60
N ALA A 141 -4.46 -3.51 14.27
CA ALA A 141 -3.79 -2.53 13.42
C ALA A 141 -4.76 -1.99 12.38
N HIS A 142 -4.39 -0.84 11.78
CA HIS A 142 -5.16 -0.26 10.68
C HIS A 142 -5.02 -1.12 9.42
N ILE A 143 -6.02 -1.95 9.11
CA ILE A 143 -6.05 -2.85 7.96
C ILE A 143 -7.29 -2.55 7.12
N ASN A 144 -7.12 -1.74 6.07
CA ASN A 144 -8.19 -1.52 5.10
C ASN A 144 -8.38 -2.78 4.25
N MET A 145 -9.58 -3.35 4.25
CA MET A 145 -9.94 -4.48 3.39
C MET A 145 -11.01 -4.07 2.39
N GLU A 146 -10.75 -4.38 1.12
CA GLU A 146 -11.64 -4.06 0.02
C GLU A 146 -11.97 -5.31 -0.79
N TYR A 147 -13.26 -5.56 -1.04
CA TYR A 147 -13.68 -6.53 -2.04
C TYR A 147 -13.41 -5.96 -3.43
N CYS A 148 -12.77 -6.76 -4.27
CA CYS A 148 -12.47 -6.39 -5.63
C CYS A 148 -12.82 -7.51 -6.60
N ASN A 149 -13.51 -7.13 -7.67
CA ASN A 149 -13.88 -8.06 -8.76
C ASN A 149 -13.50 -7.51 -10.14
N SER A 150 -12.56 -6.56 -10.23
CA SER A 150 -12.10 -6.01 -11.50
C SER A 150 -10.58 -6.06 -11.68
N VAL A 151 -10.14 -6.05 -12.94
CA VAL A 151 -8.72 -5.98 -13.33
C VAL A 151 -8.05 -4.70 -12.80
N LYS A 152 -8.83 -3.66 -12.47
CA LYS A 152 -8.29 -2.43 -11.86
C LYS A 152 -7.56 -2.72 -10.55
N SER A 153 -8.03 -3.69 -9.77
CA SER A 153 -7.42 -4.06 -8.49
C SER A 153 -6.10 -4.80 -8.69
N ILE A 154 -5.97 -5.58 -9.76
CA ILE A 154 -4.69 -6.18 -10.17
C ILE A 154 -3.71 -5.08 -10.62
N LYS A 155 -4.17 -4.13 -11.44
CA LYS A 155 -3.36 -2.97 -11.84
C LYS A 155 -2.88 -2.16 -10.64
N TYR A 156 -3.75 -1.99 -9.63
CA TYR A 156 -3.45 -1.25 -8.41
C TYR A 156 -2.28 -1.86 -7.64
N ILE A 157 -2.24 -3.18 -7.46
CA ILE A 157 -1.11 -3.80 -6.77
C ILE A 157 0.14 -3.92 -7.66
N CYS A 158 -0.03 -4.15 -8.97
CA CYS A 158 1.10 -4.11 -9.91
C CYS A 158 1.79 -2.75 -9.92
N LYS A 159 1.05 -1.65 -9.70
CA LYS A 159 1.62 -0.32 -9.49
C LYS A 159 2.64 -0.35 -8.35
N TYR A 160 2.29 -0.85 -7.17
CA TYR A 160 3.23 -0.88 -6.03
C TYR A 160 4.41 -1.82 -6.19
N VAL A 161 4.25 -2.90 -6.96
CA VAL A 161 5.38 -3.79 -7.26
C VAL A 161 6.36 -3.15 -8.24
N ASN A 162 5.85 -2.35 -9.18
CA ASN A 162 6.66 -1.73 -10.23
C ASN A 162 7.05 -0.28 -9.90
N GLU A 163 6.48 0.32 -8.85
CA GLU A 163 6.91 1.61 -8.33
C GLU A 163 8.33 1.44 -7.78
N GLY A 164 9.26 2.12 -8.44
CA GLY A 164 10.63 2.23 -7.95
C GLY A 164 10.67 2.97 -6.62
N SER A 165 11.82 2.92 -5.98
CA SER A 165 12.01 3.63 -4.73
C SER A 165 12.10 5.13 -4.93
N ASP A 166 11.82 5.86 -3.85
CA ASP A 166 12.05 7.29 -3.81
C ASP A 166 13.49 7.59 -4.22
N GLN A 167 13.63 8.43 -5.24
CA GLN A 167 14.91 8.90 -5.75
C GLN A 167 15.02 10.41 -5.55
N ALA A 168 16.26 10.87 -5.38
CA ALA A 168 16.60 12.27 -5.31
C ALA A 168 17.77 12.54 -6.26
N VAL A 169 17.69 13.65 -6.98
CA VAL A 169 18.75 14.14 -7.85
C VAL A 169 19.45 15.27 -7.13
N PHE A 170 20.78 15.21 -7.03
CA PHE A 170 21.60 16.25 -6.42
C PHE A 170 22.60 16.78 -7.43
N GLY A 171 22.73 18.11 -7.49
CA GLY A 171 23.72 18.77 -8.32
C GLY A 171 25.09 18.78 -7.64
N LEU A 172 26.13 18.39 -8.36
CA LEU A 172 27.53 18.46 -7.92
C LEU A 172 28.32 19.59 -8.59
N GLY A 173 27.68 20.36 -9.47
CA GLY A 173 28.33 21.43 -10.22
C GLY A 173 29.03 22.47 -9.32
N ARG A 174 30.23 22.88 -9.73
CA ARG A 174 30.93 24.05 -9.18
C ARG A 174 30.60 25.27 -10.05
N ASP A 175 30.35 26.43 -9.42
CA ASP A 175 30.12 27.68 -10.15
C ASP A 175 31.29 27.97 -11.11
N GLY A 176 30.98 28.15 -12.40
CA GLY A 176 31.95 28.49 -13.45
C GLY A 176 32.53 27.33 -14.26
N ALA A 177 32.16 26.08 -13.99
CA ALA A 177 32.56 24.92 -14.82
C ALA A 177 31.64 24.75 -16.06
N PRO A 178 32.16 24.20 -17.18
CA PRO A 178 31.32 23.85 -18.33
C PRO A 178 30.19 22.90 -17.93
N VAL A 179 29.00 23.12 -18.50
CA VAL A 179 27.79 22.33 -18.19
C VAL A 179 27.93 20.93 -18.79
N ASP A 180 28.09 19.94 -17.92
CA ASP A 180 28.02 18.51 -18.24
C ASP A 180 26.88 17.89 -17.44
N GLU A 181 25.75 17.58 -18.08
CA GLU A 181 24.57 17.02 -17.41
C GLU A 181 24.82 15.67 -16.72
N ILE A 182 25.77 14.86 -17.21
CA ILE A 182 26.05 13.54 -16.64
C ILE A 182 26.93 13.69 -15.40
N SER A 183 27.95 14.55 -15.46
CA SER A 183 28.85 14.78 -14.33
C SER A 183 28.26 15.69 -13.26
N ASN A 184 27.36 16.59 -13.64
CA ASN A 184 26.80 17.59 -12.72
C ASN A 184 25.65 17.08 -11.87
N TYR A 185 25.06 15.91 -12.16
CA TYR A 185 23.93 15.39 -11.41
C TYR A 185 24.16 13.94 -10.96
N GLN A 186 23.93 13.69 -9.68
CA GLN A 186 23.87 12.33 -9.14
C GLN A 186 22.45 11.95 -8.77
N LEU A 187 22.06 10.74 -9.15
CA LEU A 187 20.80 10.11 -8.75
C LEU A 187 21.04 9.19 -7.56
N GLY A 188 20.53 9.58 -6.40
CA GLY A 188 20.54 8.79 -5.18
C GLY A 188 19.19 8.13 -4.92
N ARG A 189 19.21 6.92 -4.37
CA ARG A 189 18.01 6.26 -3.85
C ARG A 189 17.87 6.53 -2.35
N TYR A 190 16.69 6.93 -1.92
CA TYR A 190 16.35 6.99 -0.51
C TYR A 190 16.02 5.58 0.01
N ILE A 191 16.63 5.20 1.13
CA ILE A 191 16.36 3.95 1.85
C ILE A 191 16.13 4.33 3.31
N SER A 192 14.94 4.03 3.83
CA SER A 192 14.62 4.24 5.25
C SER A 192 15.33 3.21 6.13
N SER A 193 15.50 3.49 7.43
CA SER A 193 16.13 2.54 8.35
C SER A 193 15.42 1.18 8.38
N ASN A 194 14.09 1.18 8.33
CA ASN A 194 13.30 -0.05 8.30
C ASN A 194 13.48 -0.84 7.00
N GLU A 195 13.57 -0.14 5.87
CA GLU A 195 13.86 -0.77 4.58
C GLU A 195 15.28 -1.34 4.55
N ALA A 196 16.26 -0.61 5.12
CA ALA A 196 17.64 -1.07 5.20
C ALA A 196 17.74 -2.39 5.99
N VAL A 197 17.11 -2.47 7.16
CA VAL A 197 17.06 -3.71 7.95
C VAL A 197 16.38 -4.84 7.17
N TRP A 198 15.24 -4.57 6.53
CA TRP A 198 14.53 -5.57 5.71
C TRP A 198 15.42 -6.14 4.59
N ARG A 199 16.20 -5.27 3.94
CA ARG A 199 17.15 -5.64 2.88
C ARG A 199 18.33 -6.43 3.42
N VAL A 200 18.92 -6.00 4.53
CA VAL A 200 20.06 -6.69 5.17
C VAL A 200 19.67 -8.11 5.60
N LEU A 201 18.44 -8.29 6.09
CA LEU A 201 17.89 -9.59 6.45
C LEU A 201 17.47 -10.45 5.24
N GLY A 202 17.53 -9.92 4.01
CA GLY A 202 17.20 -10.66 2.80
C GLY A 202 15.70 -10.98 2.63
N PHE A 203 14.81 -10.27 3.31
CA PHE A 203 13.38 -10.53 3.22
C PHE A 203 12.80 -10.09 1.86
N ALA A 204 11.93 -10.93 1.30
CA ALA A 204 11.23 -10.62 0.06
C ALA A 204 10.36 -9.36 0.22
N ILE A 205 10.37 -8.50 -0.80
CA ILE A 205 9.59 -7.25 -0.82
C ILE A 205 8.29 -7.44 -1.59
N HIS A 206 8.27 -8.35 -2.55
CA HIS A 206 7.07 -8.69 -3.31
C HIS A 206 7.09 -10.17 -3.65
N GLU A 207 5.89 -10.74 -3.79
CA GLU A 207 5.72 -12.12 -4.24
C GLU A 207 4.52 -12.22 -5.18
N ARG A 208 4.67 -13.00 -6.23
CA ARG A 208 3.65 -13.24 -7.26
C ARG A 208 3.50 -14.73 -7.50
N TYR A 209 2.26 -15.16 -7.69
CA TYR A 209 1.92 -16.50 -8.15
C TYR A 209 0.99 -16.38 -9.38
N PRO A 210 1.35 -16.93 -10.54
CA PRO A 210 2.62 -17.59 -10.84
C PRO A 210 3.81 -16.62 -10.73
N THR A 211 5.00 -17.16 -10.48
CA THR A 211 6.21 -16.34 -10.35
C THR A 211 6.54 -15.67 -11.67
N VAL A 212 6.64 -14.34 -11.65
CA VAL A 212 7.06 -13.53 -12.80
C VAL A 212 8.35 -12.83 -12.41
N VAL A 213 9.44 -13.16 -13.09
CA VAL A 213 10.77 -12.57 -12.86
C VAL A 213 11.09 -11.63 -14.01
N HIS A 214 11.46 -10.40 -13.69
CA HIS A 214 11.99 -9.48 -14.70
C HIS A 214 13.47 -9.79 -14.93
N LEU A 215 13.80 -10.19 -16.15
CA LEU A 215 15.19 -10.46 -16.52
C LEU A 215 15.93 -9.14 -16.74
N ALA A 216 17.19 -9.07 -16.31
CA ALA A 216 18.02 -7.90 -16.55
C ALA A 216 18.43 -7.89 -18.02
N VAL A 217 18.01 -6.85 -18.74
CA VAL A 217 18.45 -6.59 -20.12
C VAL A 217 19.43 -5.43 -20.07
N HIS A 218 20.58 -5.62 -20.70
CA HIS A 218 21.62 -4.61 -20.85
C HIS A 218 22.16 -4.67 -22.28
N LEU A 219 22.84 -3.61 -22.69
CA LEU A 219 23.59 -3.62 -23.93
C LEU A 219 24.74 -4.64 -23.85
N GLU A 220 25.28 -5.02 -25.00
CA GLU A 220 26.47 -5.87 -25.07
C GLU A 220 27.59 -5.27 -24.20
N ASN A 221 28.16 -6.07 -23.31
CA ASN A 221 29.17 -5.67 -22.31
C ASN A 221 28.73 -4.56 -21.31
N GLY A 222 27.45 -4.19 -21.28
CA GLY A 222 26.87 -3.21 -20.36
C GLY A 222 26.37 -3.79 -19.04
N GLN A 223 26.68 -5.05 -18.71
CA GLN A 223 26.26 -5.64 -17.44
C GLN A 223 26.95 -4.97 -16.25
N ARG A 224 26.20 -4.75 -15.16
CA ARG A 224 26.77 -4.29 -13.90
C ARG A 224 27.43 -5.47 -13.17
N ILE A 225 28.73 -5.36 -12.92
CA ILE A 225 29.51 -6.35 -12.18
C ILE A 225 30.05 -5.70 -10.90
N TYR A 226 29.91 -6.38 -9.77
CA TYR A 226 30.48 -5.97 -8.49
C TYR A 226 31.78 -6.70 -8.25
N PHE A 227 32.85 -5.95 -7.98
CA PHE A 227 34.18 -6.47 -7.67
C PHE A 227 34.44 -6.44 -6.17
N THR A 228 35.04 -7.52 -5.67
CA THR A 228 35.69 -7.61 -4.35
C THR A 228 37.12 -8.12 -4.56
N GLU A 229 38.00 -7.93 -3.59
CA GLU A 229 39.40 -8.42 -3.68
C GLU A 229 39.45 -9.92 -4.02
N ASP A 230 38.52 -10.70 -3.46
CA ASP A 230 38.46 -12.15 -3.67
C ASP A 230 37.93 -12.58 -5.06
N ASN A 231 37.10 -11.77 -5.73
CA ASN A 231 36.38 -12.20 -6.94
C ASN A 231 36.85 -11.52 -8.24
N VAL A 232 37.77 -10.56 -8.16
CA VAL A 232 38.15 -9.74 -9.31
C VAL A 232 38.77 -10.56 -10.44
N HIS A 233 39.70 -11.46 -10.12
CA HIS A 233 40.37 -12.28 -11.13
C HIS A 233 39.41 -13.27 -11.79
N GLU A 234 38.55 -13.91 -11.00
CA GLU A 234 37.53 -14.83 -11.51
C GLU A 234 36.57 -14.13 -12.46
N LYS A 235 35.98 -13.00 -12.04
CA LYS A 235 34.96 -12.30 -12.85
C LYS A 235 35.49 -11.65 -14.12
N VAL A 236 36.77 -11.30 -14.16
CA VAL A 236 37.43 -10.77 -15.37
C VAL A 236 37.68 -11.88 -16.38
N ASN A 237 38.11 -13.05 -15.92
CA ASN A 237 38.41 -14.20 -16.79
C ASN A 237 37.13 -14.91 -17.24
N GLU A 238 36.14 -15.02 -16.35
CA GLU A 238 34.85 -15.66 -16.60
C GLU A 238 33.71 -14.73 -16.19
N PRO A 239 33.23 -13.89 -17.12
CA PRO A 239 32.12 -12.99 -16.84
C PRO A 239 30.87 -13.79 -16.42
N PRO A 240 30.18 -13.38 -15.34
CA PRO A 240 29.00 -14.11 -14.88
C PRO A 240 27.91 -14.09 -15.95
N ARG A 241 27.30 -15.26 -16.18
CA ARG A 241 26.16 -15.38 -17.10
C ARG A 241 25.01 -14.53 -16.61
N THR A 242 24.38 -13.84 -17.54
CA THR A 242 23.27 -12.92 -17.26
C THR A 242 21.98 -13.73 -17.08
N THR A 243 21.02 -13.21 -16.33
CA THR A 243 19.73 -13.91 -16.14
C THR A 243 19.02 -14.18 -17.48
N LEU A 244 19.20 -13.31 -18.47
CA LEU A 244 18.69 -13.48 -19.83
C LEU A 244 19.40 -14.62 -20.59
N THR A 245 20.73 -14.68 -20.55
CA THR A 245 21.48 -15.74 -21.24
C THR A 245 21.23 -17.11 -20.61
N VAL A 246 21.16 -17.17 -19.27
CA VAL A 246 20.78 -18.41 -18.55
C VAL A 246 19.36 -18.84 -18.92
N PHE A 247 18.41 -17.91 -19.03
CA PHE A 247 17.04 -18.22 -19.44
C PHE A 247 17.00 -18.94 -20.80
N PHE A 248 17.67 -18.40 -21.82
CA PHE A 248 17.69 -19.04 -23.15
C PHE A 248 18.40 -20.40 -23.17
N LEU A 249 19.39 -20.62 -22.29
CA LEU A 249 20.07 -21.92 -22.15
C LEU A 249 19.26 -22.96 -21.38
N THR A 250 18.30 -22.54 -20.56
CA THR A 250 17.50 -23.41 -19.70
C THR A 250 16.09 -23.64 -20.23
N LEU A 251 15.74 -23.05 -21.37
CA LEU A 251 14.53 -23.40 -22.10
C LEU A 251 14.69 -24.85 -22.60
N PRO A 252 13.75 -25.76 -22.29
CA PRO A 252 13.72 -27.06 -22.94
C PRO A 252 13.61 -26.86 -24.45
N GLU A 253 14.41 -27.60 -25.23
CA GLU A 253 14.23 -27.67 -26.67
C GLU A 253 12.75 -27.97 -26.96
N ARG A 254 12.10 -27.08 -27.70
CA ARG A 254 10.71 -27.24 -28.11
C ARG A 254 10.58 -28.18 -29.29
#